data_AF-A0A388SG92-F1
#
_entry.id   AF-A0A388SG92-F1
#
_cell.length_a   1.000
_cell.length_b   1.000
_cell.length_c   1.000
_cell.angle_alpha   90.00
_cell.angle_beta   90.00
_cell.angle_gamma   90.00
#
_symmetry.space_group_name_H-M   'P 1'
#
loop_
_entity.id
_entity.type
_entity.pdbx_description
1 polymer ?
#
loop_
_entity_poly.entity_id
_entity_poly.type
_entity_poly.pdbx_seq_one_letter_code
_entity_poly.pdbx_strand_id
1 'polypeptide(L)'
;MKKIKFKKVDTWSLYYTLAPVILKGLKKFRKSSRRTFPDAFESQKAWNEVLDAMIWSFKEIKKDERHSPLVKWYEKSEAGSLDPIPDAVLEAEKAYQERVQKGLDLFARNYRELWG
;
A
#
# COMPACT_ATOMS: atom_id res chain seq x y z
N MET A 1 15.97 -16.73 -15.95
CA MET A 1 15.63 -15.65 -15.00
C MET A 1 15.28 -14.39 -15.80
N LYS A 2 14.15 -13.72 -15.55
CA LYS A 2 13.84 -12.45 -16.24
C LYS A 2 14.83 -11.38 -15.76
N LYS A 3 15.54 -10.72 -16.67
CA LYS A 3 16.45 -9.61 -16.33
C LYS A 3 15.61 -8.40 -15.90
N ILE A 4 15.73 -7.98 -14.65
CA ILE A 4 15.17 -6.72 -14.16
C ILE A 4 16.21 -5.63 -14.40
N LYS A 5 15.82 -4.55 -15.07
CA LYS A 5 16.69 -3.38 -15.29
C LYS A 5 16.20 -2.26 -14.39
N PHE A 6 17.06 -1.82 -13.47
CA PHE A 6 16.81 -0.65 -12.64
C PHE A 6 17.29 0.63 -13.34
N LYS A 7 16.49 1.67 -13.28
CA LYS A 7 16.84 3.05 -13.67
C LYS A 7 17.47 3.76 -12.48
N LYS A 8 18.16 4.88 -12.72
CA LYS A 8 18.76 5.72 -11.66
C LYS A 8 17.75 6.16 -10.60
N VAL A 9 16.50 6.45 -11.00
CA VAL A 9 15.41 6.81 -10.07
C VAL A 9 15.04 5.66 -9.13
N ASP A 10 15.23 4.42 -9.54
CA ASP A 10 14.94 3.25 -8.71
C ASP A 10 15.93 3.13 -7.55
N THR A 11 17.08 3.82 -7.57
CA THR A 11 18.02 3.84 -6.44
C THR A 11 17.44 4.57 -5.23
N TRP A 12 16.61 5.58 -5.44
CA TRP A 12 16.09 6.46 -4.39
C TRP A 12 14.61 6.21 -4.09
N SER A 13 13.90 5.52 -4.99
CA SER A 13 12.46 5.31 -4.92
C SER A 13 12.07 3.88 -5.33
N LEU A 14 12.92 2.90 -5.00
CA LEU A 14 12.72 1.51 -5.42
C LEU A 14 11.34 0.96 -5.03
N TYR A 15 10.83 1.36 -3.87
CA TYR A 15 9.54 0.90 -3.37
C TYR A 15 8.38 1.26 -4.32
N TYR A 16 8.40 2.41 -4.98
CA TYR A 16 7.40 2.75 -6.00
C TYR A 16 7.48 1.82 -7.21
N THR A 17 8.70 1.44 -7.62
CA THR A 17 8.92 0.49 -8.72
C THR A 17 8.49 -0.93 -8.34
N LEU A 18 8.68 -1.33 -7.07
CA LEU A 18 8.28 -2.64 -6.55
C LEU A 18 6.78 -2.73 -6.27
N ALA A 19 6.13 -1.66 -5.82
CA ALA A 19 4.72 -1.63 -5.46
C ALA A 19 3.76 -2.25 -6.50
N PRO A 20 3.84 -1.93 -7.81
CA PRO A 20 2.98 -2.55 -8.81
C PRO A 20 3.27 -4.05 -9.02
N VAL A 21 4.50 -4.50 -8.78
CA VAL A 21 4.87 -5.93 -8.87
C VAL A 21 4.27 -6.68 -7.69
N ILE A 22 4.50 -6.17 -6.47
CA ILE A 22 3.95 -6.74 -5.23
C ILE A 22 2.42 -6.75 -5.26
N LEU A 23 1.78 -5.66 -5.66
CA LEU A 23 0.33 -5.56 -5.80
C LEU A 23 -0.25 -6.62 -6.73
N LYS A 24 0.41 -6.89 -7.87
CA LYS A 24 -0.01 -7.95 -8.80
C LYS A 24 0.10 -9.34 -8.15
N GLY A 25 1.21 -9.59 -7.45
CA GLY A 25 1.43 -10.83 -6.71
C GLY A 25 0.40 -11.06 -5.61
N LEU A 26 0.14 -10.06 -4.76
CA LEU A 26 -0.85 -10.11 -3.70
C LEU A 26 -2.27 -10.34 -4.25
N LYS A 27 -2.67 -9.63 -5.31
CA LYS A 27 -3.98 -9.84 -5.95
C LYS A 27 -4.15 -11.24 -6.52
N LYS A 28 -3.09 -11.80 -7.13
CA LYS A 28 -3.13 -13.16 -7.66
C LYS A 28 -3.25 -14.18 -6.52
N PHE A 29 -2.46 -14.01 -5.46
CA PHE A 29 -2.48 -14.87 -4.27
C PHE A 29 -3.81 -14.81 -3.52
N ARG A 30 -4.40 -13.62 -3.38
CA ARG A 30 -5.70 -13.43 -2.75
C ARG A 30 -6.85 -14.12 -3.49
N LYS A 31 -6.73 -14.26 -4.81
CA LYS A 31 -7.71 -14.93 -5.69
C LYS A 31 -7.48 -16.43 -5.82
N SER A 32 -6.27 -16.94 -5.53
CA SER A 32 -6.01 -18.38 -5.62
C SER A 32 -6.77 -19.14 -4.53
N SER A 33 -7.27 -20.32 -4.90
CA SER A 33 -7.80 -21.28 -3.92
C SER A 33 -6.62 -21.81 -3.11
N ARG A 34 -6.53 -21.40 -1.85
CA ARG A 34 -5.51 -21.87 -0.91
C ARG A 34 -6.15 -22.94 -0.05
N ARG A 35 -5.45 -24.07 0.09
CA ARG A 35 -5.86 -25.15 0.98
C ARG A 35 -5.65 -24.80 2.45
N THR A 36 -4.68 -23.93 2.72
CA THR A 36 -4.23 -23.56 4.07
C THR A 36 -3.99 -22.06 4.20
N PHE A 37 -3.89 -21.60 5.44
CA PHE A 37 -3.45 -20.27 5.82
C PHE A 37 -2.34 -20.41 6.89
N PRO A 38 -1.54 -19.37 7.17
CA PRO A 38 -0.46 -19.46 8.15
C PRO A 38 -0.99 -19.71 9.57
N ASP A 39 -0.31 -20.55 10.35
CA ASP A 39 -0.72 -20.95 11.71
C ASP A 39 -0.89 -19.76 12.68
N ALA A 40 -0.26 -18.63 12.37
CA ALA A 40 -0.40 -17.39 13.13
C ALA A 40 -1.81 -16.74 13.04
N PHE A 41 -2.70 -17.24 12.18
CA PHE A 41 -4.06 -16.74 12.03
C PHE A 41 -5.07 -17.77 12.51
N GLU A 42 -6.21 -17.30 13.03
CA GLU A 42 -7.27 -18.17 13.53
C GLU A 42 -8.16 -18.73 12.41
N SER A 43 -8.14 -18.10 11.23
CA SER A 43 -8.96 -18.52 10.10
C SER A 43 -8.46 -17.98 8.77
N GLN A 44 -8.90 -18.64 7.69
CA GLN A 44 -8.70 -18.16 6.31
C GLN A 44 -9.30 -16.77 6.09
N LYS A 45 -10.37 -16.42 6.83
CA LYS A 45 -11.01 -15.10 6.77
C LYS A 45 -10.09 -14.03 7.37
N ALA A 46 -9.53 -14.26 8.56
CA ALA A 46 -8.58 -13.35 9.19
C ALA A 46 -7.35 -13.12 8.29
N TRP A 47 -6.84 -14.18 7.67
CA TRP A 47 -5.75 -14.05 6.71
C TRP A 47 -6.14 -13.24 5.46
N ASN A 48 -7.35 -13.43 4.95
CA ASN A 48 -7.86 -12.65 3.83
C ASN A 48 -7.96 -11.16 4.14
N GLU A 49 -8.40 -10.80 5.34
CA GLU A 49 -8.50 -9.40 5.78
C GLU A 49 -7.11 -8.74 5.83
N VAL A 50 -6.10 -9.48 6.31
CA VAL A 50 -4.71 -9.01 6.29
C VAL A 50 -4.19 -8.80 4.87
N LEU A 51 -4.47 -9.73 3.95
CA LEU A 51 -4.09 -9.58 2.54
C LEU A 51 -4.82 -8.41 1.88
N ASP A 52 -6.09 -8.20 2.18
CA ASP A 52 -6.88 -7.10 1.64
C ASP A 52 -6.36 -5.75 2.15
N ALA A 53 -5.88 -5.68 3.41
CA ALA A 53 -5.18 -4.51 3.94
C ALA A 53 -3.85 -4.23 3.21
N MET A 54 -3.00 -5.24 3.00
CA MET A 54 -1.77 -5.08 2.21
C MET A 54 -2.08 -4.62 0.77
N ILE A 55 -3.07 -5.25 0.11
CA ILE A 55 -3.49 -4.91 -1.25
C ILE A 55 -3.96 -3.46 -1.34
N TRP A 56 -4.69 -2.99 -0.32
CA TRP A 56 -5.10 -1.59 -0.24
C TRP A 56 -3.89 -0.66 -0.20
N SER A 57 -2.94 -0.86 0.74
CA SER A 57 -1.76 0.01 0.86
C SER A 57 -0.91 0.04 -0.41
N PHE A 58 -0.62 -1.11 -1.02
CA PHE A 58 0.15 -1.14 -2.28
C PHE A 58 -0.61 -0.54 -3.48
N LYS A 59 -1.96 -0.54 -3.45
CA LYS A 59 -2.77 0.16 -4.46
C LYS A 59 -2.64 1.67 -4.31
N GLU A 60 -2.58 2.18 -3.07
CA GLU A 60 -2.38 3.59 -2.78
C GLU A 60 -1.00 4.07 -3.23
N ILE A 61 0.07 3.37 -2.87
CA ILE A 61 1.44 3.68 -3.30
C ILE A 61 1.55 3.65 -4.84
N LYS A 62 0.97 2.64 -5.49
CA LYS A 62 0.98 2.56 -6.97
C LYS A 62 0.27 3.76 -7.62
N LYS A 63 -0.79 4.28 -6.98
CA LYS A 63 -1.59 5.38 -7.50
C LYS A 63 -1.01 6.75 -7.19
N ASP A 64 0.22 6.81 -6.69
CA ASP A 64 0.86 8.07 -6.28
C ASP A 64 0.02 8.80 -5.24
N GLU A 65 -0.55 8.04 -4.29
CA GLU A 65 -1.28 8.59 -3.14
C GLU A 65 -2.44 9.52 -3.49
N ARG A 66 -3.03 9.43 -4.69
CA ARG A 66 -4.18 10.25 -5.13
C ARG A 66 -5.40 10.27 -4.21
N HIS A 67 -5.49 9.38 -3.23
CA HIS A 67 -6.56 9.43 -2.24
C HIS A 67 -6.17 10.12 -0.92
N SER A 68 -4.91 10.54 -0.78
CA SER A 68 -4.40 11.40 0.30
C SER A 68 -5.33 12.59 0.52
N PRO A 69 -5.84 12.78 1.74
CA PRO A 69 -6.58 13.98 2.12
C PRO A 69 -5.84 15.27 1.77
N LEU A 70 -4.52 15.30 1.96
CA LEU A 70 -3.69 16.45 1.66
C LEU A 70 -3.65 16.75 0.16
N VAL A 71 -3.40 15.74 -0.68
CA VAL A 71 -3.41 15.89 -2.15
C VAL A 71 -4.77 16.40 -2.63
N LYS A 72 -5.86 15.84 -2.13
CA LYS A 72 -7.22 16.28 -2.47
C LYS A 72 -7.54 17.70 -2.01
N TRP A 73 -6.96 18.14 -0.90
CA TRP A 73 -7.12 19.50 -0.43
C TRP A 73 -6.39 20.47 -1.37
N TYR A 74 -5.14 20.17 -1.74
CA TYR A 74 -4.40 20.97 -2.72
C TYR A 74 -5.06 21.02 -4.10
N GLU A 75 -5.58 19.90 -4.60
CA GLU A 75 -6.32 19.86 -5.88
C GLU A 75 -7.56 20.76 -5.91
N LYS A 76 -8.15 21.05 -4.74
CA LYS A 76 -9.32 21.92 -4.60
C LYS A 76 -8.95 23.37 -4.26
N SER A 77 -7.73 23.61 -3.78
CA SER A 77 -7.23 24.94 -3.48
C SER A 77 -6.95 25.70 -4.78
N GLU A 78 -7.10 27.02 -4.75
CA GLU A 78 -6.66 27.84 -5.88
C GLU A 78 -5.14 27.76 -6.03
N ALA A 79 -4.65 27.70 -7.26
CA ALA A 79 -3.22 27.62 -7.52
C ALA A 79 -2.51 28.86 -6.95
N GLY A 80 -1.60 28.63 -6.00
CA GLY A 80 -0.91 29.71 -5.29
C GLY A 80 -1.62 30.22 -4.04
N SER A 81 -2.72 29.59 -3.62
CA SER A 81 -3.33 29.84 -2.31
C SER A 81 -2.31 29.55 -1.20
N LEU A 82 -2.24 30.48 -0.25
CA LEU A 82 -1.48 30.37 1.01
C LEU A 82 -2.40 30.08 2.19
N ASP A 83 -3.64 29.62 1.91
CA ASP A 83 -4.57 29.29 2.97
C ASP A 83 -3.96 28.24 3.89
N PRO A 84 -4.09 28.40 5.21
CA PRO A 84 -3.62 27.39 6.14
C PRO A 84 -4.38 26.09 5.90
N ILE A 85 -3.64 24.99 5.91
CA ILE A 85 -4.22 23.64 5.80
C ILE A 85 -5.07 23.42 7.06
N PRO A 86 -6.37 23.11 6.95
CA PRO A 86 -7.20 22.89 8.12
C PRO A 86 -6.71 21.70 8.95
N ASP A 87 -6.76 21.80 10.29
CA ASP A 87 -6.35 20.73 11.20
C ASP A 87 -7.05 19.39 10.89
N ALA A 88 -8.34 19.45 10.50
CA ALA A 88 -9.09 18.26 10.11
C ALA A 88 -8.50 17.54 8.89
N VAL A 89 -7.86 18.26 7.96
CA VAL A 89 -7.17 17.68 6.80
C VAL A 89 -5.85 17.03 7.23
N LEU A 90 -5.10 17.68 8.13
CA LEU A 90 -3.85 17.15 8.66
C LEU A 90 -4.07 15.86 9.46
N GLU A 91 -5.09 15.83 10.33
CA GLU A 91 -5.45 14.62 11.09
C GLU A 91 -5.94 13.51 10.16
N ALA A 92 -6.73 13.84 9.13
CA ALA A 92 -7.14 12.86 8.12
C ALA A 92 -5.96 12.31 7.32
N GLU A 93 -4.99 13.16 6.95
CA GLU A 93 -3.76 12.76 6.27
C GLU A 93 -2.93 11.82 7.14
N LYS A 94 -2.76 12.15 8.42
CA LYS A 94 -2.06 11.30 9.38
C LYS A 94 -2.71 9.92 9.47
N ALA A 95 -4.03 9.86 9.65
CA ALA A 95 -4.77 8.59 9.69
C ALA A 95 -4.66 7.80 8.36
N TYR A 96 -4.63 8.49 7.22
CA TYR A 96 -4.41 7.89 5.91
C TYR A 96 -3.02 7.25 5.82
N GLN A 97 -1.97 7.98 6.18
CA GLN A 97 -0.58 7.49 6.16
C GLN A 97 -0.37 6.33 7.14
N GLU A 98 -0.92 6.42 8.36
CA GLU A 98 -0.91 5.32 9.34
C GLU A 98 -1.56 4.05 8.79
N ARG A 99 -2.67 4.18 8.06
CA ARG A 99 -3.34 3.04 7.42
C ARG A 99 -2.49 2.45 6.30
N VAL A 100 -1.83 3.29 5.48
CA VAL A 100 -0.90 2.82 4.44
C VAL A 100 0.22 2.03 5.11
N GLN A 101 0.86 2.61 6.12
CA GLN A 101 1.96 2.00 6.87
C GLN A 101 1.56 0.68 7.52
N LYS A 102 0.38 0.59 8.13
CA LYS A 102 -0.12 -0.67 8.71
C LYS A 102 -0.13 -1.82 7.70
N GLY A 103 -0.51 -1.57 6.44
CA GLY A 103 -0.46 -2.59 5.39
C GLY A 103 0.96 -2.98 4.98
N LEU A 104 1.92 -2.04 5.04
CA LEU A 104 3.35 -2.31 4.81
C LEU A 104 3.95 -3.15 5.95
N ASP A 105 3.60 -2.85 7.19
CA ASP A 105 4.06 -3.61 8.37
C ASP A 105 3.53 -5.05 8.32
N LEU A 106 2.25 -5.21 7.96
CA LEU A 106 1.66 -6.52 7.73
C LEU A 106 2.39 -7.28 6.62
N PHE A 107 2.71 -6.63 5.51
CA PHE A 107 3.48 -7.23 4.42
C PHE A 107 4.87 -7.68 4.89
N ALA A 108 5.60 -6.81 5.59
CA ALA A 108 6.94 -7.11 6.10
C ALA A 108 6.91 -8.30 7.08
N ARG A 109 5.99 -8.29 8.03
CA ARG A 109 5.84 -9.34 9.05
C ARG A 109 5.50 -10.70 8.45
N ASN A 110 4.70 -10.73 7.39
CA ASN A 110 4.22 -11.97 6.78
C ASN A 110 4.95 -12.33 5.47
N TYR A 111 6.05 -11.66 5.14
CA TYR A 111 6.68 -11.76 3.81
C TYR A 111 6.97 -13.20 3.37
N ARG A 112 7.43 -14.05 4.30
CA ARG A 112 7.76 -15.46 4.03
C ARG A 112 6.54 -16.37 3.90
N GLU A 113 5.41 -15.96 4.47
CA GLU A 113 4.14 -16.67 4.40
C GLU A 113 3.35 -16.33 3.12
N LEU A 114 3.81 -15.32 2.37
CA LEU A 114 3.24 -14.97 1.09
C LEU A 114 3.76 -15.93 0.02
N TRP A 115 2.83 -16.48 -0.77
CA TRP A 115 3.12 -17.34 -1.92
C TRP A 115 3.76 -18.71 -1.61
N GLY A 116 3.65 -19.16 -0.35
CA GLY A 116 3.88 -20.55 0.06
C GLY A 116 2.69 -21.47 -0.18
#